data_AF-A0A965DW96-F1
#
_entry.id   AF-A0A965DW96-F1
#
_cell.length_a   1.000
_cell.length_b   1.000
_cell.length_c   1.000
_cell.angle_alpha   90.00
_cell.angle_beta   90.00
_cell.angle_gamma   90.00
#
_symmetry.space_group_name_H-M   'P 1'
#
loop_
_entity.id
_entity.type
_entity.pdbx_description
1 polymer ?
#
loop_
_entity_poly.entity_id
_entity_poly.type
_entity_poly.pdbx_seq_one_letter_code
_entity_poly.pdbx_strand_id
1 'polypeptide(L)'
;MAHTTVALHCCWLISSPRPPSPPSTFHLPTRCTSRATRSPAPNISSDPGGTAFDIIWVDGDHDFPVVGIDLANSVRLLRPGGYLMCDDVVTAKPSRSTTYLSDAAHRSLVALRGAGLIDEPTYVYKRLGKRHQHPRKFVAITTTRSR
;
A
#
# COMPACT_ATOMS: atom_id res chain seq x y z
N MET A 1 4.84 -3.33 27.62
CA MET A 1 4.14 -2.41 26.71
C MET A 1 4.19 -3.02 25.33
N ALA A 2 3.04 -3.31 24.70
CA ALA A 2 3.01 -3.81 23.34
C ALA A 2 3.34 -2.64 22.39
N HIS A 3 4.41 -2.77 21.61
CA HIS A 3 4.79 -1.77 20.61
C HIS A 3 3.98 -2.03 19.35
N THR A 4 3.11 -1.10 18.96
CA THR A 4 2.40 -1.14 17.68
C THR A 4 3.30 -0.55 16.58
N THR A 5 3.60 -1.34 15.55
CA THR A 5 4.38 -0.94 14.38
C THR A 5 3.47 -0.80 13.16
N VAL A 6 3.41 0.40 12.60
CA VAL A 6 2.59 0.75 11.42
C VAL A 6 3.51 1.09 10.25
N ALA A 7 3.22 0.52 9.08
CA ALA A 7 3.84 0.96 7.83
C ALA A 7 2.82 1.59 6.89
N LEU A 8 3.22 2.71 6.29
CA LEU A 8 2.51 3.34 5.17
C LEU A 8 3.28 3.01 3.89
N HIS A 9 2.66 2.23 3.00
CA HIS A 9 3.21 1.98 1.68
C HIS A 9 2.59 2.97 0.69
N CYS A 10 3.31 4.08 0.48
CA CYS A 10 3.03 5.00 -0.62
C CYS A 10 3.94 4.68 -1.80
N CYS A 11 3.40 4.76 -3.02
CA CYS A 11 4.02 4.48 -4.34
C CYS A 11 5.39 5.14 -4.62
N TRP A 12 5.96 5.91 -3.69
CA TRP A 12 7.25 6.58 -3.85
C TRP A 12 8.49 5.72 -3.51
N LEU A 13 8.33 4.49 -3.03
CA LEU A 13 9.46 3.65 -2.58
C LEU A 13 9.98 2.63 -3.60
N ILE A 14 9.32 2.41 -4.75
CA ILE A 14 9.68 1.32 -5.70
C ILE A 14 10.07 1.82 -7.11
N SER A 15 10.35 3.11 -7.32
CA SER A 15 10.79 3.60 -8.65
C SER A 15 11.96 4.58 -8.57
N SER A 16 13.19 4.05 -8.62
CA SER A 16 14.36 4.70 -9.25
C SER A 16 15.54 3.70 -9.31
N PRO A 17 15.89 3.11 -10.48
CA PRO A 17 17.28 2.73 -10.70
C PRO A 17 18.14 3.99 -10.60
N ARG A 18 19.27 3.93 -9.88
CA ARG A 18 20.19 5.06 -9.77
C ARG A 18 20.60 5.52 -11.18
N PRO A 19 20.36 6.78 -11.58
CA PRO A 19 21.09 7.32 -12.72
C PRO A 19 22.58 7.40 -12.35
N PRO A 20 23.52 7.12 -13.28
CA PRO A 20 24.92 7.41 -13.05
C PRO A 20 25.08 8.91 -12.75
N SER A 21 25.90 9.21 -11.74
CA SER A 21 26.15 10.57 -11.26
C SER A 21 26.65 11.49 -12.38
N PRO A 22 25.99 12.63 -12.66
CA PRO A 22 26.58 13.67 -13.50
C PRO A 22 27.60 14.50 -12.69
N PRO A 23 28.63 15.08 -13.34
CA PRO A 23 29.62 15.90 -12.68
C PRO A 23 29.08 17.29 -12.32
N SER A 24 29.89 17.97 -11.51
CA SER A 24 29.64 19.17 -10.71
C SER A 24 28.91 20.36 -11.35
N THR A 25 28.23 21.08 -10.45
CA THR A 25 27.83 22.50 -10.49
C THR A 25 26.73 22.94 -11.44
N PHE A 26 25.52 23.12 -10.89
CA PHE A 26 24.63 24.22 -11.24
C PHE A 26 23.79 24.64 -10.03
N HIS A 27 23.72 25.95 -9.78
CA HIS A 27 23.02 26.58 -8.65
C HIS A 27 21.74 27.24 -9.18
N LEU A 28 20.62 27.11 -8.45
CA LEU A 28 19.45 28.01 -8.31
C LEU A 28 18.30 27.29 -7.56
N PRO A 29 17.30 27.98 -6.98
CA PRO A 29 17.25 28.41 -5.58
C PRO A 29 16.24 27.66 -4.68
N THR A 30 16.29 28.02 -3.41
CA THR A 30 15.66 27.48 -2.19
C THR A 30 14.11 27.48 -2.10
N ARG A 31 13.61 26.48 -1.33
CA ARG A 31 12.31 26.28 -0.64
C ARG A 31 11.15 25.73 -1.49
N CYS A 32 10.65 24.52 -1.23
CA CYS A 32 10.03 24.09 0.02
C CYS A 32 10.77 22.92 0.69
N THR A 33 11.47 23.19 1.79
CA THR A 33 12.11 22.17 2.62
C THR A 33 11.13 21.70 3.70
N SER A 34 10.22 20.79 3.37
CA SER A 34 9.85 19.78 4.37
C SER A 34 10.94 18.71 4.29
N ARG A 35 11.97 18.88 5.12
CA ARG A 35 12.97 17.84 5.35
C ARG A 35 12.22 16.65 5.93
N ALA A 36 11.79 15.73 5.06
CA ALA A 36 11.55 14.36 5.47
C ALA A 36 12.92 13.89 5.96
N THR A 37 13.16 14.00 7.27
CA THR A 37 14.15 13.15 7.91
C THR A 37 13.72 11.75 7.53
N ARG A 38 14.47 11.11 6.62
CA ARG A 38 14.36 9.68 6.41
C ARG A 38 14.62 9.10 7.79
N SER A 39 13.58 8.71 8.50
CA SER A 39 13.73 7.77 9.60
C SER A 39 14.52 6.61 9.02
N PRO A 40 15.58 6.15 9.71
CA PRO A 40 16.26 4.94 9.27
C PRO A 40 15.19 3.89 9.04
N ALA A 41 15.24 3.22 7.88
CA ALA A 41 14.35 2.10 7.62
C ALA A 41 14.40 1.19 8.86
N PRO A 42 13.25 0.77 9.41
CA PRO A 42 13.25 -0.04 10.61
C PRO A 42 14.20 -1.22 10.41
N ASN A 43 15.13 -1.43 11.34
CA ASN A 43 16.04 -2.56 11.30
C ASN A 43 15.20 -3.84 11.30
N ILE A 44 15.09 -4.49 10.14
CA ILE A 44 14.43 -5.79 9.93
C ILE A 44 15.18 -6.92 10.68
N SER A 45 16.33 -6.63 11.27
CA SER A 45 17.27 -7.62 11.81
C SER A 45 17.17 -7.79 13.33
N SER A 46 16.15 -8.49 13.82
CA SER A 46 16.28 -9.24 15.09
C SER A 46 15.19 -10.29 15.36
N ASP A 47 14.10 -10.36 14.58
CA ASP A 47 13.09 -11.41 14.77
C ASP A 47 13.28 -12.53 13.73
N PRO A 48 13.65 -13.76 14.11
CA PRO A 48 13.85 -14.87 13.19
C PRO A 48 12.55 -15.34 12.46
N GLY A 49 11.40 -14.70 12.73
CA GLY A 49 10.09 -14.95 12.11
C GLY A 49 9.67 -14.03 10.96
N GLY A 50 10.47 -13.04 10.53
CA GLY A 50 10.31 -12.35 9.24
C GLY A 50 9.09 -11.42 9.03
N THR A 51 8.21 -11.27 10.03
CA THR A 51 7.02 -10.40 9.96
C THR A 51 7.10 -9.28 11.01
N ALA A 52 6.95 -8.02 10.61
CA ALA A 52 7.33 -6.88 11.45
C ALA A 52 6.19 -5.90 11.78
N PHE A 53 5.07 -5.96 11.06
CA PHE A 53 4.05 -4.92 11.15
C PHE A 53 2.73 -5.43 11.70
N ASP A 54 2.12 -4.64 12.59
CA ASP A 54 0.76 -4.83 13.07
C ASP A 54 -0.26 -4.41 12.01
N ILE A 55 0.05 -3.34 11.29
CA ILE A 55 -0.83 -2.72 10.31
C ILE A 55 0.00 -2.23 9.13
N ILE A 56 -0.47 -2.51 7.91
CA ILE A 56 0.04 -1.92 6.68
C ILE A 56 -1.11 -1.25 5.95
N TRP A 57 -0.91 0.02 5.59
CA TRP A 57 -1.80 0.78 4.72
C TRP A 57 -1.17 0.94 3.33
N VAL A 58 -1.88 0.49 2.30
CA VAL A 58 -1.49 0.58 0.89
C VAL A 58 -2.27 1.69 0.20
N ASP A 59 -1.60 2.77 -0.18
CA ASP A 59 -2.15 3.90 -0.94
C ASP A 59 -1.14 4.31 -2.02
N GLY A 60 -1.44 3.99 -3.28
CA GLY A 60 -0.46 4.08 -4.34
C GLY A 60 -1.05 3.91 -5.73
N ASP A 61 -0.29 3.35 -6.67
CA ASP A 61 -0.84 2.98 -7.96
C ASP A 61 -1.75 1.76 -7.76
N HIS A 62 -3.03 1.93 -8.10
CA HIS A 62 -4.07 0.92 -7.90
C HIS A 62 -4.36 0.11 -9.16
N ASP A 63 -3.48 0.16 -10.17
CA ASP A 63 -3.54 -0.69 -11.36
C ASP A 63 -2.48 -1.82 -11.34
N PHE A 64 -2.67 -2.81 -12.20
CA PHE A 64 -1.68 -3.88 -12.37
C PHE A 64 -0.44 -3.40 -13.15
N PRO A 65 0.76 -3.94 -12.84
CA PRO A 65 1.02 -4.98 -11.84
C PRO A 65 1.26 -4.45 -10.41
N VAL A 66 1.37 -3.13 -10.24
CA VAL A 66 1.91 -2.48 -9.02
C VAL A 66 1.10 -2.87 -7.79
N VAL A 67 -0.22 -2.68 -7.82
CA VAL A 67 -1.07 -2.96 -6.65
C VAL A 67 -1.05 -4.43 -6.23
N GLY A 68 -0.90 -5.35 -7.19
CA GLY A 68 -0.81 -6.78 -6.90
C GLY A 68 0.48 -7.11 -6.16
N ILE A 69 1.60 -6.52 -6.57
CA ILE A 69 2.91 -6.70 -5.93
C ILE A 69 2.91 -6.07 -4.53
N ASP A 70 2.35 -4.87 -4.39
CA ASP A 70 2.30 -4.15 -3.12
C ASP A 70 1.46 -4.90 -2.08
N LEU A 71 0.28 -5.41 -2.48
CA LEU A 71 -0.57 -6.22 -1.59
C LEU A 71 0.10 -7.54 -1.21
N ALA A 72 0.71 -8.25 -2.16
CA ALA A 72 1.42 -9.51 -1.87
C ALA A 72 2.60 -9.31 -0.91
N ASN A 73 3.38 -8.24 -1.11
CA ASN A 73 4.46 -7.89 -0.19
C ASN A 73 3.95 -7.48 1.19
N SER A 74 2.84 -6.74 1.24
CA SER A 74 2.24 -6.31 2.50
C SER A 74 1.79 -7.51 3.34
N VAL A 75 1.14 -8.49 2.72
CA VAL A 75 0.76 -9.75 3.39
C VAL A 75 1.97 -10.49 3.96
N ARG A 76 3.08 -10.55 3.22
CA ARG A 76 4.32 -11.19 3.69
C ARG A 76 4.97 -10.46 4.87
N LEU A 77 4.83 -9.14 4.94
CA LEU A 77 5.48 -8.31 5.97
C LEU A 77 4.63 -8.16 7.24
N LEU A 78 3.31 -8.34 7.13
CA LEU A 78 2.39 -8.33 8.26
C LEU A 78 2.61 -9.54 9.16
N ARG A 79 2.58 -9.32 10.48
CA ARG A 79 2.53 -10.42 11.45
C ARG A 79 1.23 -11.21 11.30
N PRO A 80 1.18 -12.48 11.77
CA PRO A 80 -0.09 -13.22 11.85
C PRO A 80 -1.16 -12.43 12.61
N GLY A 81 -2.35 -12.31 12.02
CA GLY A 81 -3.45 -11.50 12.54
C GLY A 81 -3.26 -9.98 12.39
N GLY A 82 -2.20 -9.53 11.71
CA GLY A 82 -1.99 -8.13 11.38
C GLY A 82 -2.98 -7.63 10.32
N TYR A 83 -3.24 -6.33 10.31
CA TYR A 83 -4.22 -5.69 9.44
C TYR A 83 -3.61 -5.17 8.15
N LEU A 84 -4.20 -5.55 7.02
CA LEU A 84 -3.96 -4.96 5.72
C LEU A 84 -5.11 -4.01 5.38
N MET A 85 -4.77 -2.78 5.05
CA MET A 85 -5.69 -1.75 4.57
C MET A 85 -5.27 -1.33 3.16
N CYS A 86 -6.22 -1.23 2.23
CA CYS A 86 -5.95 -0.79 0.86
C CYS A 86 -6.93 0.31 0.46
N ASP A 87 -6.38 1.45 0.08
CA ASP A 87 -7.16 2.62 -0.33
C ASP A 87 -7.68 2.48 -1.78
N ASP A 88 -8.61 3.35 -2.15
CA ASP A 88 -9.05 3.57 -3.53
C ASP A 88 -9.58 2.36 -4.31
N VAL A 89 -10.08 1.35 -3.60
CA VAL A 89 -10.57 0.09 -4.18
C VAL A 89 -11.90 0.27 -4.89
N VAL A 90 -12.01 -0.28 -6.10
CA VAL A 90 -13.25 -0.36 -6.87
C VAL A 90 -13.63 -1.83 -7.02
N THR A 91 -14.83 -2.19 -6.56
CA THR A 91 -15.30 -3.59 -6.52
C THR A 91 -16.02 -4.03 -7.78
N ALA A 92 -16.57 -3.08 -8.55
CA ALA A 92 -17.19 -3.36 -9.83
C ALA A 92 -16.22 -3.07 -10.96
N LYS A 93 -16.16 -3.95 -11.98
CA LYS A 93 -15.36 -3.70 -13.17
C LYS A 93 -15.81 -2.38 -13.82
N PRO A 94 -14.94 -1.37 -13.96
CA PRO A 94 -15.32 -0.11 -14.56
C PRO A 94 -15.56 -0.29 -16.06
N SER A 95 -16.51 0.48 -16.61
CA SER A 95 -16.81 0.47 -18.05
C SER A 95 -15.66 0.99 -18.92
N ARG A 96 -14.75 1.77 -18.31
CA ARG A 96 -13.47 2.21 -18.89
C ARG A 96 -12.40 2.10 -17.82
N SER A 97 -11.30 1.42 -18.14
CA SER A 97 -10.09 1.42 -17.31
C SER A 97 -9.30 2.70 -17.59
N THR A 98 -8.89 3.37 -16.53
CA THR A 98 -7.90 4.45 -16.57
C THR A 98 -6.90 4.22 -15.44
N THR A 99 -5.74 4.89 -15.46
CA THR A 99 -4.76 4.82 -14.38
C THR A 99 -5.34 5.18 -12.99
N TYR A 100 -6.47 5.89 -12.94
CA TYR A 100 -7.12 6.30 -11.68
C TYR A 100 -8.39 5.50 -11.35
N LEU A 101 -8.76 4.55 -12.22
CA LEU A 101 -9.97 3.74 -12.13
C LEU A 101 -9.69 2.32 -12.65
N SER A 102 -9.30 1.45 -11.73
CA SER A 102 -9.04 0.02 -11.98
C SER A 102 -9.70 -0.84 -10.91
N ASP A 103 -10.10 -2.06 -11.27
CA ASP A 103 -10.55 -3.10 -10.34
C ASP A 103 -9.40 -4.02 -9.87
N ALA A 104 -8.15 -3.70 -10.25
CA ALA A 104 -6.97 -4.52 -9.97
C ALA A 104 -6.74 -4.75 -8.47
N ALA A 105 -6.93 -3.72 -7.63
CA ALA A 105 -6.84 -3.85 -6.19
C ALA A 105 -7.85 -4.88 -5.64
N HIS A 106 -9.11 -4.80 -6.09
CA HIS A 106 -10.16 -5.73 -5.68
C HIS A 106 -9.85 -7.16 -6.15
N ARG A 107 -9.44 -7.34 -7.41
CA ARG A 107 -9.06 -8.65 -7.96
C ARG A 107 -7.88 -9.27 -7.21
N SER A 108 -6.90 -8.45 -6.81
CA SER A 108 -5.75 -8.90 -6.01
C SER A 108 -6.17 -9.38 -4.63
N LEU A 109 -7.05 -8.63 -3.95
CA LEU A 109 -7.61 -9.03 -2.66
C LEU A 109 -8.40 -10.35 -2.78
N VAL A 110 -9.23 -10.50 -3.82
CA VAL A 110 -9.96 -11.76 -4.09
C VAL A 110 -9.00 -12.92 -4.31
N ALA A 111 -7.90 -12.73 -5.05
CA ALA A 111 -6.90 -13.76 -5.29
C ALA A 111 -6.16 -14.16 -3.99
N LEU A 112 -5.73 -13.19 -3.18
CA LEU A 112 -5.07 -13.44 -1.90
C LEU A 112 -5.98 -14.19 -0.92
N ARG A 113 -7.26 -13.80 -0.87
CA ARG A 113 -8.29 -14.50 -0.09
C ARG A 113 -8.51 -15.93 -0.59
N GLY A 114 -8.60 -16.11 -1.91
CA GLY A 114 -8.75 -17.42 -2.54
C GLY A 114 -7.56 -18.35 -2.27
N ALA A 115 -6.35 -17.80 -2.13
CA ALA A 115 -5.15 -18.52 -1.73
C ALA A 115 -5.05 -18.78 -0.20
N GLY A 116 -6.03 -18.33 0.59
CA GLY A 116 -6.04 -18.51 2.05
C GLY A 116 -5.01 -17.65 2.80
N LEU A 117 -4.47 -16.60 2.18
CA LEU A 117 -3.44 -15.74 2.78
C LEU A 117 -4.02 -14.64 3.66
N ILE A 118 -5.25 -14.22 3.35
CA ILE A 118 -6.01 -13.21 4.10
C ILE A 118 -7.44 -13.71 4.36
N ASP A 119 -8.10 -13.07 5.32
CA ASP A 119 -9.53 -13.24 5.57
C ASP A 119 -10.40 -12.54 4.52
N GLU A 120 -11.73 -12.59 4.69
CA GLU A 120 -12.66 -11.88 3.83
C GLU A 120 -12.53 -10.37 4.04
N PRO A 121 -12.25 -9.58 2.98
CA PRO A 121 -12.12 -8.13 3.13
C PRO A 121 -13.44 -7.46 3.48
N THR A 122 -13.40 -6.55 4.45
CA THR A 122 -14.48 -5.59 4.72
C THR A 122 -14.25 -4.33 3.88
N TYR A 123 -15.28 -3.84 3.20
CA TYR A 123 -15.21 -2.63 2.36
C TYR A 123 -15.93 -1.46 3.02
N VAL A 124 -15.18 -0.41 3.38
CA VAL A 124 -15.71 0.82 3.97
C VAL A 124 -15.74 1.92 2.91
N TYR A 125 -16.84 2.68 2.84
CA TYR A 125 -16.92 3.82 1.91
C TYR A 125 -15.82 4.83 2.18
N LYS A 126 -14.99 5.13 1.16
CA LYS A 126 -13.92 6.14 1.29
C LYS A 126 -14.48 7.53 1.52
N ARG A 127 -15.66 7.83 0.95
CA ARG A 127 -16.28 9.17 0.99
C ARG A 127 -17.73 9.08 1.43
N LEU A 128 -18.06 9.77 2.53
CA LEU A 128 -19.41 9.78 3.11
C LEU A 128 -20.39 10.71 2.39
N GLY A 129 -19.88 11.77 1.74
CA GLY A 129 -20.71 12.77 1.06
C GLY A 129 -21.04 12.42 -0.39
N LYS A 130 -22.28 12.72 -0.83
CA LYS A 130 -22.78 12.43 -2.18
C LYS A 130 -21.93 13.04 -3.32
N ARG A 131 -21.33 14.21 -3.09
CA ARG A 131 -20.67 15.01 -4.14
C ARG A 131 -19.40 14.40 -4.75
N HIS A 132 -18.85 13.32 -4.18
CA HIS A 132 -17.62 12.69 -4.69
C HIS A 132 -17.68 11.15 -4.65
N GLN A 133 -18.87 10.56 -4.64
CA GLN A 133 -19.05 9.11 -4.58
C GLN A 133 -18.96 8.39 -5.94
N HIS A 134 -18.70 9.12 -7.02
CA HIS A 134 -18.62 8.55 -8.37
C HIS A 134 -17.24 8.86 -8.97
N PRO A 135 -16.46 7.83 -9.36
CA PRO A 135 -16.71 6.40 -9.12
C PRO A 135 -16.71 6.05 -7.62
N ARG A 136 -17.46 5.01 -7.25
CA ARG A 136 -17.60 4.57 -5.87
C ARG A 136 -16.36 3.79 -5.46
N LYS A 137 -15.58 4.38 -4.57
CA LYS A 137 -14.35 3.81 -4.03
C LYS A 137 -14.48 3.43 -2.56
N PHE A 138 -13.71 2.43 -2.16
CA PHE A 138 -13.70 1.87 -0.82
C PHE A 138 -12.28 1.84 -0.27
N VAL A 139 -12.19 1.87 1.06
CA VAL A 139 -11.03 1.35 1.77
C VAL A 139 -11.34 -0.11 2.10
N ALA A 140 -10.53 -1.03 1.61
CA ALA A 140 -10.62 -2.44 1.99
C ALA A 140 -9.81 -2.68 3.27
N ILE A 141 -10.35 -3.46 4.19
CA ILE A 141 -9.71 -3.82 5.46
C ILE A 141 -9.80 -5.33 5.62
N THR A 142 -8.67 -5.99 5.89
CA THR A 142 -8.60 -7.44 6.11
C THR A 142 -7.48 -7.79 7.07
N THR A 143 -7.47 -9.00 7.60
CA THR A 143 -6.39 -9.56 8.41
C THR A 143 -5.63 -10.65 7.65
N THR A 144 -4.36 -10.83 7.96
CA THR A 144 -3.62 -12.04 7.55
C THR A 144 -4.11 -13.23 8.34
N ARG A 145 -4.26 -14.38 7.68
CA ARG A 145 -4.60 -15.60 8.40
C ARG A 145 -3.40 -16.09 9.21
N SER A 146 -3.65 -16.45 10.46
CA SER A 146 -2.70 -17.25 11.23
C SER A 146 -2.58 -18.62 10.54
N ARG A 147 -1.39 -18.93 10.05
CA ARG A 147 -1.06 -20.27 9.55
C ARG A 147 -0.88 -21.24 10.71
#